data_AF-A0A2E7TKE6-F1
#
_entry.id   AF-A0A2E7TKE6-F1
#
_cell.length_a   1.000
_cell.length_b   1.000
_cell.length_c   1.000
_cell.angle_alpha   90.00
_cell.angle_beta   90.00
_cell.angle_gamma   90.00
#
_symmetry.space_group_name_H-M   'P 1'
#
loop_
_entity.id
_entity.type
_entity.pdbx_description
1 polymer ?
#
loop_
_entity_poly.entity_id
_entity_poly.type
_entity_poly.pdbx_seq_one_letter_code
_entity_poly.pdbx_strand_id
1 'polypeptide(L)' 'MKPKTLFEKIWDKHLIASIDADTNLLFIDMHLVHEVTSPQAFDSLRI' A
#
# COMPACT_ATOMS: atom_id res chain seq x y z
N MET A 1 7.76 -3.92 -27.42
CA MET A 1 7.43 -3.55 -26.01
C MET A 1 7.80 -4.73 -25.13
N LYS A 2 8.56 -4.53 -24.05
CA LYS A 2 8.94 -5.62 -23.15
C LYS A 2 7.70 -6.06 -22.35
N PRO A 3 7.36 -7.36 -22.27
CA PRO A 3 6.20 -7.81 -21.51
C PRO A 3 6.38 -7.50 -20.02
N LYS A 4 5.33 -6.94 -19.39
CA LYS A 4 5.32 -6.66 -17.95
C LYS A 4 5.16 -7.95 -17.15
N THR A 5 5.90 -8.04 -16.06
CA THR A 5 5.76 -9.06 -15.01
C THR A 5 4.40 -8.93 -14.30
N LEU A 6 3.99 -9.95 -13.55
CA LEU A 6 2.78 -9.88 -12.73
C LEU A 6 2.91 -8.79 -11.65
N PHE A 7 4.09 -8.65 -11.06
CA PHE A 7 4.36 -7.63 -10.05
C PHE A 7 4.12 -6.22 -10.62
N GLU A 8 4.70 -5.89 -11.77
CA GLU A 8 4.52 -4.58 -12.41
C GLU A 8 3.05 -4.29 -12.72
N LYS A 9 2.31 -5.31 -13.19
CA LYS A 9 0.88 -5.16 -13.47
C LYS A 9 0.07 -4.85 -12.21
N ILE A 10 0.37 -5.53 -11.11
CA ILE A 10 -0.29 -5.29 -9.82
C ILE A 10 0.10 -3.90 -9.33
N TRP A 11 1.39 -3.57 -9.31
CA TRP A 11 1.89 -2.26 -8.89
C TRP A 11 1.21 -1.11 -9.62
N ASP A 12 1.20 -1.14 -10.96
CA ASP A 12 0.59 -0.11 -11.80
C ASP A 12 -0.91 0.05 -11.52
N LYS A 13 -1.60 -1.04 -11.16
CA LYS A 13 -3.04 -1.02 -10.85
C LYS A 13 -3.34 -0.34 -9.51
N HIS A 14 -2.42 -0.36 -8.55
CA HIS A 14 -2.62 0.19 -7.20
C HIS A 14 -1.95 1.56 -7.02
N LEU A 15 -1.14 2.03 -7.98
CA LEU A 15 -0.52 3.34 -7.94
C LEU A 15 -1.57 4.44 -8.08
N ILE A 16 -1.69 5.29 -7.05
CA ILE A 16 -2.53 6.49 -7.08
C ILE A 16 -1.75 7.68 -7.62
N ALA A 17 -0.53 7.89 -7.12
CA ALA A 17 0.36 8.96 -7.55
C ALA A 17 1.82 8.67 -7.15
N SER A 18 2.77 9.22 -7.90
CA SER A 18 4.15 9.38 -7.42
C SER A 18 4.26 10.73 -6.70
N ILE A 19 4.65 10.71 -5.42
CA ILE A 19 4.81 11.91 -4.61
C ILE A 19 6.13 12.59 -4.96
N ASP A 20 7.18 11.79 -5.16
CA ASP A 20 8.50 12.22 -5.61
C ASP A 20 9.20 11.08 -6.38
N ALA A 21 10.52 11.20 -6.58
CA ALA A 21 11.31 10.23 -7.35
C ALA A 21 11.31 8.82 -6.73
N ASP A 22 11.21 8.72 -5.41
CA ASP A 22 11.39 7.47 -4.67
C ASP A 22 10.14 7.07 -3.86
N THR A 23 9.14 7.96 -3.78
CA THR A 23 7.94 7.77 -2.97
C THR A 23 6.69 7.67 -3.83
N ASN A 24 5.99 6.54 -3.73
CA ASN A 24 4.72 6.30 -4.39
C ASN A 24 3.58 6.15 -3.38
N LEU A 25 2.43 6.76 -3.68
CA LEU A 25 1.18 6.54 -2.98
C LEU A 25 0.45 5.36 -3.62
N LEU A 26 0.23 4.31 -2.83
CA LEU A 26 -0.47 3.11 -3.26
C LEU A 26 -1.82 2.99 -2.55
N PHE A 27 -2.81 2.46 -3.28
CA PHE A 27 -4.06 1.98 -2.69
C PHE A 27 -3.86 0.57 -2.13
N ILE A 28 -4.34 0.33 -0.90
CA ILE A 28 -4.27 -0.97 -0.22
C ILE A 28 -5.69 -1.51 -0.04
N ASP A 29 -6.03 -2.59 -0.72
CA ASP A 29 -7.39 -3.16 -0.72
C ASP A 29 -7.77 -3.82 0.60
N MET A 30 -6.79 -4.38 1.32
CA MET A 30 -7.07 -5.17 2.52
C MET A 30 -5.96 -4.98 3.56
N HIS A 31 -6.38 -4.59 4.76
CA HIS A 31 -5.53 -4.51 5.94
C HIS A 31 -5.91 -5.67 6.85
N LEU A 32 -4.97 -6.58 7.12
CA LEU A 32 -5.14 -7.65 8.08
C LEU A 32 -4.33 -7.31 9.33
N VAL A 33 -4.99 -7.33 10.48
CA VAL A 33 -4.40 -6.98 11.78
C VAL A 33 -4.63 -8.15 12.74
N HIS A 34 -3.67 -8.39 13.64
CA HIS A 34 -3.75 -9.44 14.65
C HIS A 34 -3.55 -8.83 16.04
N GLU A 35 -4.22 -9.41 17.04
CA GLU A 35 -4.40 -8.91 18.42
C GLU A 35 -3.12 -8.42 19.14
N VAL A 36 -1.93 -8.89 18.72
CA VAL A 36 -0.64 -8.48 19.33
C VAL A 36 -0.09 -7.15 18.75
N THR A 37 -0.53 -6.75 17.56
CA THR A 37 -0.14 -5.49 16.88
C THR A 37 -1.31 -4.51 16.70
N SER A 38 -2.54 -4.94 17.00
CA SER A 38 -3.73 -4.10 16.87
C SER A 38 -3.70 -2.85 17.77
N PRO A 39 -3.38 -2.92 19.08
CA PRO A 39 -3.49 -1.74 19.96
C PRO A 39 -2.67 -0.54 19.45
N GLN A 40 -1.42 -0.77 19.05
CA GLN A 40 -0.52 0.29 18.56
C GLN A 40 -0.97 0.86 17.20
N ALA A 41 -1.52 0.04 16.32
CA ALA A 41 -2.00 0.49 15.01
C ALA A 41 -3.24 1.39 15.11
N PHE A 42 -4.10 1.16 16.10
CA PHE A 42 -5.33 1.93 16.29
C PHE A 42 -5.18 3.11 17.27
N ASP A 43 -4.13 3.16 18.10
CA ASP A 43 -3.87 4.31 18.97
C ASP A 43 -3.74 5.62 18.18
N SER A 44 -3.14 5.58 16.98
CA SER A 44 -3.00 6.74 16.08
C SER A 44 -4.30 7.17 15.40
N LEU A 45 -5.37 6.37 15.49
CA LEU A 45 -6.68 6.62 14.88
C LEU A 45 -7.72 7.12 15.90
N ARG A 46 -7.39 7.20 17.19
CA ARG A 46 -8.30 7.73 18.22
C ARG A 46 -8.34 9.27 18.12
N ILE A 47 -9.53 9.82 17.86
CA ILE A 47 -9.87 11.26 17.89
C ILE A 47 -10.55 11.58 19.22
#